data_AF-A0A651GQV7-F1
#
_entry.id   AF-A0A651GQV7-F1
#
_cell.length_a   1.000
_cell.length_b   1.000
_cell.length_c   1.000
_cell.angle_alpha   90.00
_cell.angle_beta   90.00
_cell.angle_gamma   90.00
#
_symmetry.space_group_name_H-M   'P 1'
#
loop_
_entity.id
_entity.type
_entity.pdbx_description
1 polymer ?
#
loop_
_entity_poly.entity_id
_entity_poly.type
_entity_poly.pdbx_seq_one_letter_code
_entity_poly.pdbx_strand_id
1 'polypeptide(L)'
;MGDEQAAEHLQSRNWVLWLRWIVGVGTALVGATAAALLTWVGHCSAFGGRCPADPEPLWENDVFGTVWMIVAVTVAVVTFCLRPDRRGAVAGVVRGIVLGLVVGLLAVAYTSG
;
A
#
# COMPACT_ATOMS: atom_id res chain seq x y z
N MET A 1 -0.84 36.20 -28.54
CA MET A 1 -1.71 35.84 -27.39
C MET A 1 -1.99 34.33 -27.28
N GLY A 2 -1.63 33.48 -28.25
CA GLY A 2 -1.82 32.02 -28.13
C GLY A 2 -0.68 31.28 -27.42
N ASP A 3 0.55 31.79 -27.50
CA ASP A 3 1.75 31.07 -27.02
C ASP A 3 1.89 31.09 -25.49
N GLU A 4 1.48 32.18 -24.83
CA GLU A 4 1.46 32.28 -23.36
C GLU A 4 0.42 31.33 -22.74
N GLN A 5 -0.78 31.25 -23.32
CA GLN A 5 -1.82 30.33 -22.85
C GLN A 5 -1.42 28.87 -23.05
N ALA A 6 -0.70 28.56 -24.13
CA ALA A 6 -0.14 27.22 -24.36
C ALA A 6 0.94 26.85 -23.33
N ALA A 7 1.79 27.81 -22.95
CA ALA A 7 2.84 27.61 -21.93
C ALA A 7 2.25 27.37 -20.53
N GLU A 8 1.22 28.13 -20.12
CA GLU A 8 0.55 27.95 -18.83
C GLU A 8 -0.14 26.59 -18.71
N HIS A 9 -0.79 26.13 -19.79
CA HIS A 9 -1.42 24.80 -19.82
C HIS A 9 -0.39 23.66 -19.70
N LEU A 10 0.79 23.80 -20.31
CA LEU A 10 1.87 22.82 -20.18
C LEU A 10 2.46 22.81 -18.76
N GLN A 11 2.67 23.98 -18.17
CA GLN A 11 3.18 24.13 -16.81
C GLN A 11 2.21 23.53 -15.78
N SER A 12 0.91 23.80 -15.91
CA SER A 12 -0.14 23.21 -15.06
C SER A 12 -0.19 21.68 -15.16
N ARG A 13 -0.11 21.12 -16.39
CA ARG A 13 -0.05 19.67 -16.61
C ARG A 13 1.17 19.03 -15.94
N ASN A 14 2.34 19.64 -16.11
CA ASN A 14 3.58 19.13 -15.53
C ASN A 14 3.55 19.19 -14.00
N TRP A 15 2.98 20.25 -13.42
CA TRP A 15 2.80 20.39 -11.98
C TRP A 15 1.89 19.30 -11.40
N VAL A 16 0.76 19.03 -12.06
CA VAL A 16 -0.17 17.96 -11.65
C VAL A 16 0.48 16.58 -11.75
N LEU A 17 1.24 16.31 -12.82
CA LEU A 17 1.98 15.04 -12.95
C LEU A 17 3.04 14.87 -11.86
N TRP A 18 3.73 15.95 -11.51
CA TRP A 18 4.77 15.95 -10.48
C TRP A 18 4.18 15.68 -9.08
N LEU A 19 3.09 16.35 -8.71
CA LEU A 19 2.37 16.09 -7.46
C LEU A 19 1.89 14.64 -7.37
N ARG A 20 1.37 14.07 -8.45
CA ARG A 20 0.91 12.67 -8.50
C ARG A 20 2.05 11.69 -8.27
N TRP A 21 3.22 11.97 -8.83
CA TRP A 21 4.41 11.17 -8.62
C TRP A 21 4.86 11.19 -7.16
N ILE A 22 4.89 12.37 -6.54
CA ILE A 22 5.26 12.51 -5.12
C ILE A 22 4.29 11.78 -4.21
N VAL A 23 2.98 11.95 -4.43
CA VAL A 23 1.96 11.24 -3.64
C VAL A 23 2.11 9.73 -3.82
N GLY A 24 2.25 9.24 -5.05
CA GLY A 24 2.43 7.81 -5.32
C GLY A 24 3.67 7.22 -4.64
N VAL A 25 4.81 7.88 -4.74
CA VAL A 25 6.06 7.43 -4.09
C VAL A 25 5.95 7.52 -2.57
N GLY A 26 5.40 8.61 -2.04
CA GLY A 26 5.20 8.79 -0.60
C GLY A 26 4.30 7.72 -0.01
N THR A 27 3.17 7.42 -0.65
CA THR A 27 2.26 6.36 -0.21
C THR A 27 2.92 4.98 -0.27
N ALA A 28 3.69 4.69 -1.33
CA ALA A 28 4.41 3.43 -1.44
C ALA A 28 5.44 3.24 -0.32
N LEU A 29 6.23 4.29 -0.01
CA LEU A 29 7.21 4.25 1.07
C LEU A 29 6.56 4.11 2.44
N VAL A 30 5.50 4.88 2.72
CA VAL A 30 4.78 4.82 4.00
C VAL A 30 4.13 3.45 4.17
N GLY A 31 3.45 2.94 3.13
CA GLY A 31 2.80 1.64 3.17
C GLY A 31 3.78 0.48 3.38
N ALA A 32 4.91 0.49 2.66
CA ALA A 32 5.96 -0.52 2.82
C ALA A 32 6.59 -0.47 4.22
N THR A 33 6.88 0.73 4.72
CA THR A 33 7.47 0.91 6.06
C THR A 33 6.50 0.47 7.15
N ALA A 34 5.23 0.84 7.06
CA ALA A 34 4.21 0.44 8.02
C ALA A 34 3.99 -1.09 8.02
N ALA A 35 3.92 -1.71 6.84
CA ALA A 35 3.81 -3.17 6.73
C ALA A 35 5.03 -3.88 7.33
N ALA A 36 6.23 -3.41 7.05
CA ALA A 36 7.47 -3.98 7.60
C ALA A 36 7.52 -3.84 9.13
N LEU A 37 7.19 -2.66 9.67
CA LEU A 37 7.16 -2.43 11.12
C LEU A 37 6.12 -3.31 11.82
N LEU A 38 4.92 -3.44 11.25
CA LEU A 38 3.89 -4.31 11.82
C LEU A 38 4.28 -5.78 11.78
N THR A 39 4.90 -6.23 10.69
CA THR A 39 5.43 -7.59 10.58
C THR A 39 6.53 -7.82 11.61
N TRP A 40 7.39 -6.82 11.83
CA TRP A 40 8.46 -6.90 12.83
C TRP A 40 7.92 -6.91 14.26
N VAL A 41 6.95 -6.06 14.59
CA VAL A 41 6.28 -6.01 15.91
C VAL A 41 5.49 -7.29 16.18
N GLY A 42 4.86 -7.86 15.16
CA GLY A 42 4.13 -9.13 15.26
C GLY A 42 5.03 -10.36 15.34
N HIS A 43 6.32 -10.23 15.10
CA HIS A 43 7.25 -11.35 15.14
C HIS A 43 7.47 -11.79 16.59
N CYS A 44 7.37 -13.09 16.89
CA CYS A 44 7.41 -13.62 18.26
C CYS A 44 8.67 -13.22 19.05
N SER A 45 9.76 -12.87 18.38
CA SER A 45 11.03 -12.46 19.00
C SER A 45 11.10 -10.99 19.41
N ALA A 46 10.17 -10.13 18.99
CA ALA A 46 10.22 -8.69 19.26
C ALA A 46 10.02 -8.31 20.74
N PHE A 47 9.39 -9.19 21.55
CA PHE A 47 9.13 -8.97 22.98
C PHE A 47 9.30 -10.22 23.86
N GLY A 48 10.41 -10.96 23.70
CA GLY A 48 10.77 -12.01 24.65
C GLY A 48 10.18 -13.41 24.40
N GLY A 49 9.72 -13.69 23.17
CA GLY A 49 9.78 -15.05 22.62
C GLY A 49 8.77 -16.06 23.16
N ARG A 50 7.49 -15.70 23.31
CA ARG A 50 6.42 -16.69 23.47
C ARG A 50 5.35 -16.49 22.42
N CYS A 51 5.38 -17.31 21.37
CA CYS A 51 4.25 -17.40 20.46
C CYS A 51 3.06 -18.04 21.19
N PRO A 52 1.82 -17.57 20.96
CA PRO A 52 0.63 -18.29 21.39
C PRO A 52 0.61 -19.71 20.77
N ALA A 53 0.18 -20.70 21.54
CA ALA A 53 0.21 -22.12 21.14
C ALA A 53 -0.83 -22.47 20.07
N ASP A 54 -1.89 -21.66 19.96
CA ASP A 54 -2.95 -21.84 18.99
C ASP A 54 -2.87 -20.75 17.90
N PRO A 55 -2.85 -21.13 16.61
CA PRO A 55 -2.92 -20.17 15.52
C PRO A 55 -4.30 -19.51 15.52
N GLU A 56 -4.33 -18.18 15.69
CA GLU A 56 -5.56 -17.41 15.55
C GLU A 56 -6.13 -17.55 14.12
N PRO A 57 -7.46 -17.61 13.95
CA PRO A 57 -8.09 -17.53 12.64
C PRO A 57 -7.60 -16.30 11.87
N LEU A 58 -7.36 -16.43 10.56
CA LEU A 58 -6.80 -15.35 9.73
C LEU A 58 -7.58 -14.04 9.82
N TRP A 59 -8.90 -14.11 10.00
CA TRP A 59 -9.78 -12.94 10.09
C TRP A 59 -9.78 -12.27 11.48
N GLU A 60 -9.24 -12.96 12.48
CA GLU A 60 -9.08 -12.47 13.86
C GLU A 60 -7.62 -12.03 14.13
N ASN A 61 -6.71 -12.35 13.20
CA ASN A 61 -5.31 -11.96 13.29
C ASN A 61 -5.13 -10.47 12.91
N ASP A 62 -4.83 -9.64 13.91
CA ASP A 62 -4.64 -8.19 13.76
C ASP A 62 -3.50 -7.83 12.78
N VAL A 63 -2.43 -8.63 12.73
CA VAL A 63 -1.31 -8.43 11.80
C VAL A 63 -1.77 -8.66 10.37
N PHE A 64 -2.50 -9.76 10.11
CA PHE A 64 -3.06 -10.05 8.80
C PHE A 64 -3.98 -8.92 8.32
N GLY A 65 -5.00 -8.58 9.12
CA GLY A 65 -6.01 -7.59 8.74
C GLY A 65 -5.41 -6.21 8.48
N THR A 66 -4.47 -5.78 9.32
CA THR A 66 -3.82 -4.46 9.20
C THR A 66 -2.86 -4.40 8.02
N VAL A 67 -2.00 -5.41 7.83
CA VAL A 67 -1.06 -5.47 6.70
C VAL A 67 -1.82 -5.59 5.38
N TRP A 68 -2.88 -6.41 5.34
CA TRP A 68 -3.76 -6.55 4.19
C TRP A 68 -4.35 -5.20 3.77
N MET A 69 -4.94 -4.46 4.72
CA MET A 69 -5.52 -3.15 4.46
C MET A 69 -4.48 -2.14 3.97
N ILE A 70 -3.32 -2.05 4.62
CA ILE A 70 -2.25 -1.11 4.26
C ILE A 70 -1.80 -1.35 2.83
N VAL A 71 -1.51 -2.60 2.46
CA VAL A 71 -1.04 -2.96 1.12
C VAL A 71 -2.15 -2.73 0.09
N ALA A 72 -3.40 -3.10 0.40
CA ALA A 72 -4.52 -2.90 -0.50
C ALA A 72 -4.74 -1.42 -0.82
N VAL A 73 -4.75 -0.54 0.19
CA VAL A 73 -4.89 0.91 0.00
C VAL A 73 -3.68 1.48 -0.72
N THR A 74 -2.46 1.09 -0.34
CA THR A 74 -1.22 1.58 -0.96
C THR A 74 -1.22 1.30 -2.46
N VAL A 75 -1.50 0.05 -2.85
CA VAL A 75 -1.53 -0.36 -4.26
C VAL A 75 -2.66 0.34 -5.02
N ALA A 76 -3.84 0.48 -4.41
CA ALA A 76 -4.96 1.17 -5.04
C ALA A 76 -4.64 2.64 -5.32
N VAL A 77 -4.08 3.35 -4.33
CA VAL A 77 -3.69 4.77 -4.46
C VAL A 77 -2.58 4.93 -5.50
N VAL A 78 -1.53 4.12 -5.45
CA VAL A 78 -0.43 4.16 -6.43
C VAL A 78 -0.96 3.93 -7.85
N THR A 79 -1.83 2.92 -8.02
CA THR A 79 -2.41 2.61 -9.34
C THR A 79 -3.28 3.74 -9.86
N PHE A 80 -4.08 4.38 -8.98
CA PHE A 80 -4.88 5.55 -9.33
C PHE A 80 -4.03 6.77 -9.71
N CYS A 81 -2.93 7.00 -8.99
CA CYS A 81 -1.95 8.04 -9.31
C CYS A 81 -1.29 7.83 -10.67
N LEU A 82 -1.04 6.57 -11.07
CA LEU A 82 -0.48 6.23 -12.38
C LEU A 82 -1.52 6.26 -13.50
N ARG A 83 -2.78 5.93 -13.21
CA ARG A 83 -3.87 5.87 -14.18
C ARG A 83 -5.19 6.37 -13.57
N PRO A 84 -5.52 7.67 -13.70
CA PRO A 84 -6.72 8.29 -13.13
C PRO A 84 -7.98 8.05 -13.96
N ASP A 85 -8.10 6.88 -14.56
CA ASP A 85 -9.29 6.49 -15.30
C ASP A 85 -10.12 5.50 -14.46
N ARG A 86 -11.43 5.40 -14.75
CA ARG A 86 -12.31 4.49 -14.00
C ARG A 86 -11.84 3.03 -14.05
N ARG A 87 -11.19 2.60 -15.13
CA ARG A 87 -10.64 1.24 -15.26
C ARG A 87 -9.35 1.10 -14.45
N GLY A 88 -8.52 2.13 -14.41
CA GLY A 88 -7.35 2.24 -13.54
C GLY A 88 -7.69 2.15 -12.06
N ALA A 89 -8.78 2.81 -11.63
CA ALA A 89 -9.29 2.72 -10.26
C ALA A 89 -9.73 1.30 -9.91
N VAL A 90 -10.55 0.66 -10.75
CA VAL A 90 -11.01 -0.73 -10.54
C VAL A 90 -9.82 -1.70 -10.54
N ALA A 91 -8.89 -1.56 -11.50
CA ALA A 91 -7.69 -2.39 -11.55
C ALA A 91 -6.81 -2.20 -10.32
N GLY A 92 -6.71 -0.97 -9.80
CA GLY A 92 -6.00 -0.65 -8.58
C GLY A 92 -6.59 -1.32 -7.35
N VAL A 93 -7.92 -1.27 -7.21
CA VAL A 93 -8.63 -1.94 -6.11
C VAL A 93 -8.45 -3.46 -6.19
N VAL A 94 -8.65 -4.07 -7.36
CA VAL A 94 -8.48 -5.53 -7.54
C VAL A 94 -7.05 -5.95 -7.24
N ARG A 95 -6.04 -5.24 -7.78
CA ARG A 95 -4.63 -5.51 -7.49
C ARG A 95 -4.32 -5.32 -6.02
N GLY A 96 -4.87 -4.29 -5.39
CA GLY A 96 -4.69 -4.02 -3.98
C GLY A 96 -5.23 -5.16 -3.12
N ILE A 97 -6.46 -5.62 -3.37
CA ILE A 97 -7.05 -6.75 -2.65
C ILE A 97 -6.19 -8.02 -2.81
N VAL A 98 -5.77 -8.34 -4.04
CA VAL A 98 -4.98 -9.55 -4.32
C VAL A 98 -3.58 -9.46 -3.69
N LEU A 99 -2.85 -8.37 -3.90
CA LEU A 99 -1.52 -8.19 -3.32
C LEU A 99 -1.57 -8.07 -1.81
N GLY A 100 -2.61 -7.41 -1.27
CA GLY A 100 -2.85 -7.35 0.17
C GLY A 100 -3.00 -8.74 0.76
N LEU A 101 -3.75 -9.63 0.11
CA LEU A 101 -3.92 -11.01 0.60
C LEU A 101 -2.60 -11.76 0.61
N VAL A 102 -1.83 -11.68 -0.47
CA VAL A 102 -0.51 -12.33 -0.57
C VAL A 102 0.45 -11.81 0.50
N VAL A 103 0.56 -10.49 0.66
CA VAL A 103 1.48 -9.89 1.63
C VAL A 103 1.01 -10.12 3.08
N GLY A 104 -0.29 -10.05 3.34
CA GLY A 104 -0.85 -10.38 4.66
C GLY A 104 -0.57 -11.83 5.05
N LEU A 105 -0.76 -12.79 4.13
CA LEU A 105 -0.42 -14.20 4.38
C LEU A 105 1.09 -14.39 4.61
N LEU A 106 1.94 -13.70 3.84
CA LEU A 106 3.39 -13.74 4.03
C LEU A 106 3.79 -13.14 5.38
N ALA A 107 3.14 -12.05 5.81
CA ALA A 107 3.39 -11.44 7.11
C ALA A 107 3.03 -12.42 8.24
N VAL A 108 1.86 -13.06 8.17
CA VAL A 108 1.47 -14.10 9.15
C VAL A 108 2.49 -15.22 9.18
N ALA A 109 2.86 -15.78 8.03
CA ALA A 109 3.85 -16.85 7.93
C ALA A 109 5.21 -16.45 8.54
N TYR A 110 5.62 -15.19 8.35
CA TYR A 110 6.83 -14.65 8.94
C TYR A 110 6.71 -14.43 10.45
N THR A 111 5.54 -14.07 10.95
CA THR A 111 5.32 -13.86 12.40
C THR A 111 5.13 -15.16 13.17
N SER A 112 4.63 -16.22 12.52
CA SER A 112 4.33 -17.53 13.14
C SER A 112 5.46 -18.56 13.06
N GLY A 113 6.50 -18.31 12.27
CA GLY A 113 7.66 -19.20 12.10
C GLY A 113 8.83 -18.82 13.00
#